data_AF-A0A1R2APX0-F1
#
_entry.id   AF-A0A1R2APX0-F1
#
_cell.length_a   1.000
_cell.length_b   1.000
_cell.length_c   1.000
_cell.angle_alpha   90.00
_cell.angle_beta   90.00
_cell.angle_gamma   90.00
#
_symmetry.space_group_name_H-M   'P 1'
#
loop_
_entity.id
_entity.type
_entity.pdbx_description
1 polymer ?
#
loop_
_entity_poly.entity_id
_entity_poly.type
_entity_poly.pdbx_seq_one_letter_code
_entity_poly.pdbx_strand_id
1 'polypeptide(L)'
;MSFRKFIMRAYYPEFTKQRILFANAEKAGMIPNERLDTVRSHLKYYFAKRFVSFGISGVLAIYMPLPVDAIIEIPLRIGVFTIAFRGMIYKVEMDLLEKINEVCSGLDLESKINDLNIPEKDKKKLEDIIKNK
;
A
#
# COMPACT_ATOMS: atom_id res chain seq x y z
N MET A 1 -15.71 3.50 -8.28
CA MET A 1 -14.61 4.15 -7.53
C MET A 1 -13.88 5.09 -8.49
N SER A 2 -13.67 6.38 -8.18
CA SER A 2 -13.19 7.36 -9.19
C SER A 2 -11.68 7.23 -9.48
N PHE A 3 -11.27 7.40 -10.74
CA PHE A 3 -9.89 7.39 -11.23
C PHE A 3 -8.96 8.35 -10.46
N ARG A 4 -9.53 9.46 -9.93
CA ARG A 4 -8.82 10.39 -9.04
C ARG A 4 -8.40 9.74 -7.72
N LYS A 5 -9.25 8.91 -7.09
CA LYS A 5 -8.89 8.16 -5.87
C LYS A 5 -7.80 7.12 -6.15
N PHE A 6 -7.84 6.50 -7.33
CA PHE A 6 -6.83 5.56 -7.83
C PHE A 6 -5.47 6.24 -8.08
N ILE A 7 -5.44 7.44 -8.67
CA ILE A 7 -4.19 8.19 -8.92
C ILE A 7 -3.65 8.89 -7.66
N MET A 8 -4.51 9.54 -6.88
CA MET A 8 -4.08 10.42 -5.78
C MET A 8 -3.80 9.69 -4.46
N ARG A 9 -3.96 8.36 -4.39
CA ARG A 9 -3.86 7.60 -3.13
C ARG A 9 -4.65 8.29 -2.01
N ALA A 10 -5.95 8.52 -2.23
CA ALA A 10 -6.83 9.11 -1.20
C ALA A 10 -6.83 8.32 0.13
N TYR A 11 -6.30 7.10 0.12
CA TYR A 11 -6.06 6.22 1.26
C TYR A 11 -4.77 6.49 2.04
N TYR A 12 -3.89 7.43 1.63
CA TYR A 12 -2.58 7.62 2.25
C TYR A 12 -2.62 7.87 3.77
N PRO A 13 -3.56 8.68 4.31
CA PRO A 13 -3.65 8.91 5.75
C PRO A 13 -4.05 7.65 6.51
N GLU A 14 -5.12 6.96 6.08
CA GLU A 14 -5.55 5.70 6.71
C GLU A 14 -4.50 4.60 6.55
N PHE A 15 -3.89 4.48 5.37
CA PHE A 15 -2.76 3.59 5.11
C PHE A 15 -1.61 3.83 6.07
N THR A 16 -1.23 5.11 6.23
CA THR A 16 -0.12 5.50 7.11
C THR A 16 -0.46 5.20 8.57
N LYS A 17 -1.70 5.49 8.98
CA LYS A 17 -2.22 5.13 10.31
C LYS A 17 -2.09 3.63 10.56
N GLN A 18 -2.68 2.82 9.70
CA GLN A 18 -2.71 1.37 9.88
C GLN A 18 -1.32 0.74 9.83
N ARG A 19 -0.43 1.25 8.97
CA ARG A 19 0.96 0.78 8.91
C ARG A 19 1.72 1.07 10.21
N ILE A 20 1.56 2.26 10.79
CA ILE A 20 2.24 2.61 12.04
C ILE A 20 1.69 1.76 13.19
N LEU A 21 0.36 1.60 13.29
CA LEU A 21 -0.26 0.77 14.32
C LEU A 21 0.19 -0.69 14.22
N PHE A 22 0.11 -1.28 13.03
CA PHE A 22 0.49 -2.66 12.79
C PHE A 22 1.98 -2.93 13.10
N ALA A 23 2.89 -2.09 12.60
CA ALA A 23 4.33 -2.31 12.78
C ALA A 23 4.78 -2.18 14.25
N ASN A 24 4.14 -1.30 15.03
CA ASN A 24 4.45 -1.17 16.45
C ASN A 24 3.76 -2.26 17.28
N ALA A 25 2.56 -2.70 16.90
CA ALA A 25 1.88 -3.81 17.57
C ALA A 25 2.58 -5.15 17.34
N GLU A 26 3.13 -5.37 16.15
CA GLU A 26 3.99 -6.52 15.85
C GLU A 26 5.23 -6.52 16.76
N LYS A 27 5.94 -5.38 16.86
CA LYS A 27 7.11 -5.23 17.75
C LYS A 27 6.78 -5.43 19.22
N ALA A 28 5.62 -4.97 19.65
CA ALA A 28 5.13 -5.14 21.02
C ALA A 28 4.61 -6.57 21.31
N GLY A 29 4.55 -7.46 20.31
CA GLY A 29 4.03 -8.81 20.46
C GLY A 29 2.50 -8.86 20.70
N MET A 30 1.78 -7.79 20.36
CA MET A 30 0.33 -7.69 20.57
C MET A 30 -0.50 -8.39 19.50
N ILE A 31 0.11 -8.75 18.37
CA ILE A 31 -0.56 -9.43 17.26
C ILE A 31 -0.33 -10.94 17.38
N PRO A 32 -1.39 -11.77 17.51
CA PRO A 32 -1.26 -13.22 17.52
C PRO A 32 -0.63 -13.76 16.23
N ASN A 33 0.21 -14.79 16.34
CA ASN A 33 0.92 -15.39 15.21
C ASN A 33 0.00 -15.81 14.06
N GLU A 34 -1.20 -16.34 14.34
CA GLU A 34 -2.19 -16.73 13.33
C GLU A 34 -2.61 -15.55 12.42
N ARG A 35 -2.78 -14.37 13.02
CA ARG A 35 -3.12 -13.14 12.29
C ARG A 35 -1.91 -12.58 11.54
N LEU A 36 -0.72 -12.67 12.14
CA LEU A 36 0.54 -12.31 11.47
C LEU A 36 0.80 -13.19 10.24
N ASP A 37 0.57 -14.50 10.34
CA ASP A 37 0.76 -15.43 9.23
C ASP A 37 -0.21 -15.15 8.07
N THR A 38 -1.46 -14.78 8.41
CA THR A 38 -2.44 -14.34 7.41
C THR A 38 -1.93 -13.11 6.65
N VAL A 39 -1.48 -12.06 7.36
CA VAL A 39 -0.94 -10.85 6.73
C VAL A 39 0.35 -11.15 5.96
N ARG A 40 1.25 -11.96 6.50
CA ARG A 40 2.50 -12.37 5.85
C ARG A 40 2.25 -13.14 4.55
N SER A 41 1.23 -14.00 4.51
CA SER A 41 0.82 -14.69 3.29
C SER A 41 0.37 -13.71 2.21
N HIS A 42 -0.49 -12.74 2.57
CA HIS A 42 -0.94 -11.69 1.67
C HIS A 42 0.21 -10.78 1.22
N LEU A 43 1.18 -10.51 2.10
CA LEU A 43 2.37 -9.74 1.79
C LEU A 43 3.25 -10.47 0.75
N LYS A 44 3.46 -11.79 0.92
CA LYS A 44 4.18 -12.62 -0.06
C LYS A 44 3.47 -12.61 -1.41
N TYR A 45 2.15 -12.77 -1.41
CA TYR A 45 1.34 -12.69 -2.62
C TYR A 45 1.44 -11.31 -3.29
N TYR A 46 1.40 -10.23 -2.51
CA TYR A 46 1.60 -8.86 -2.99
C TYR A 46 2.96 -8.69 -3.67
N PHE A 47 4.05 -9.15 -3.05
CA PHE A 47 5.38 -9.06 -3.66
C PHE A 47 5.47 -9.89 -4.93
N ALA A 48 4.98 -11.13 -4.93
CA ALA A 48 4.95 -11.98 -6.12
C ALA A 48 4.18 -11.30 -7.26
N LYS A 49 2.98 -10.77 -6.97
CA LYS A 49 2.19 -10.05 -7.96
C LYS A 49 2.90 -8.80 -8.46
N ARG A 50 3.59 -8.07 -7.57
CA ARG A 50 4.35 -6.86 -7.94
C ARG A 50 5.47 -7.18 -8.92
N PHE A 51 6.22 -8.27 -8.74
CA PHE A 51 7.26 -8.70 -9.68
C PHE A 51 6.67 -9.10 -11.04
N VAL A 52 5.58 -9.89 -11.04
CA VAL A 52 4.91 -10.29 -12.28
C VAL A 52 4.35 -9.08 -13.02
N SER A 53 3.67 -8.18 -12.32
CA SER A 53 3.12 -6.94 -12.88
C SER A 53 4.22 -6.03 -13.41
N PHE A 54 5.40 -5.97 -12.78
CA PHE A 54 6.55 -5.23 -13.30
C PHE A 54 6.97 -5.76 -14.67
N GLY A 55 7.15 -7.07 -14.80
CA GLY A 55 7.51 -7.71 -16.06
C GLY A 55 6.48 -7.45 -17.16
N ILE A 56 5.20 -7.73 -16.89
CA ILE A 56 4.12 -7.52 -17.87
C ILE A 56 4.01 -6.05 -18.29
N SER A 57 4.14 -5.12 -17.33
CA SER A 57 4.06 -3.67 -17.63
C SER A 57 5.24 -3.20 -18.47
N GLY A 58 6.44 -3.77 -18.25
CA GLY A 58 7.62 -3.52 -19.08
C GLY A 58 7.42 -3.99 -20.52
N VAL A 59 6.91 -5.22 -20.69
CA VAL A 59 6.56 -5.76 -22.00
C VAL A 59 5.52 -4.88 -22.69
N LEU A 60 4.40 -4.55 -22.03
CA LEU A 60 3.37 -3.68 -22.59
C LEU A 60 3.93 -2.31 -23.00
N ALA A 61 4.80 -1.70 -22.20
CA ALA A 61 5.40 -0.42 -22.52
C ALA A 61 6.33 -0.46 -23.74
N ILE A 62 6.96 -1.61 -24.04
CA ILE A 62 7.81 -1.80 -25.23
C ILE A 62 6.97 -2.11 -26.47
N TYR A 63 5.94 -2.94 -26.35
CA TYR A 63 5.12 -3.38 -27.50
C TYR A 63 3.99 -2.42 -27.86
N MET A 64 3.65 -1.44 -27.01
CA MET A 64 2.60 -0.47 -27.32
C MET A 64 3.06 0.45 -28.46
N PRO A 65 2.32 0.51 -29.59
CA PRO A 65 2.64 1.45 -30.66
C PRO A 65 2.37 2.88 -30.16
N LEU A 66 3.41 3.72 -30.18
CA LEU A 66 3.33 5.12 -29.79
C LEU A 66 3.39 6.00 -31.06
N PRO A 67 2.42 6.90 -31.27
CA PRO A 67 2.36 7.74 -32.47
C PRO A 67 3.22 9.01 -32.30
N VAL A 68 4.54 8.87 -32.16
CA VAL A 68 5.44 10.00 -31.84
C VAL A 68 6.88 9.78 -32.28
N ASP A 69 7.56 10.90 -32.57
CA ASP A 69 8.99 10.95 -32.86
C ASP A 69 9.85 10.54 -31.64
N ALA A 70 11.03 9.97 -31.91
CA ALA A 70 11.91 9.27 -30.95
C ALA A 70 12.25 10.04 -29.64
N ILE A 71 12.16 11.38 -29.64
CA ILE A 71 12.50 12.23 -28.47
C ILE A 71 11.43 12.14 -27.37
N ILE A 72 10.15 11.95 -27.72
CA ILE A 72 9.02 11.90 -26.77
C ILE A 72 8.65 10.45 -26.42
N GLU A 73 9.17 9.50 -27.19
CA GLU A 73 8.86 8.07 -27.07
C GLU A 73 9.21 7.51 -25.68
N ILE A 74 10.40 7.81 -25.16
CA ILE A 74 10.87 7.27 -23.86
C ILE A 74 10.00 7.75 -22.69
N PRO A 75 9.72 9.05 -22.50
CA PRO A 75 8.78 9.52 -21.46
C PRO A 75 7.39 8.88 -21.56
N LEU A 76 6.87 8.69 -22.77
CA LEU A 76 5.56 8.05 -22.97
C LEU A 76 5.58 6.57 -22.61
N ARG A 77 6.63 5.82 -22.97
CA ARG A 77 6.81 4.43 -22.55
C ARG A 77 6.87 4.31 -21.03
N ILE A 78 7.56 5.23 -20.35
CA ILE A 78 7.58 5.30 -18.88
C ILE A 78 6.19 5.59 -18.32
N GLY A 79 5.41 6.48 -18.97
CA GLY A 79 4.03 6.77 -18.61
C GLY A 79 3.13 5.54 -18.71
N VAL A 80 3.17 4.84 -19.85
CA VAL A 80 2.43 3.59 -20.11
C VAL A 80 2.81 2.53 -19.09
N PHE A 81 4.11 2.32 -18.87
CA PHE A 81 4.64 1.41 -17.87
C PHE A 81 4.03 1.71 -16.49
N THR A 82 4.09 2.97 -16.07
CA THR A 82 3.64 3.39 -14.74
C THR A 82 2.14 3.18 -14.57
N ILE A 83 1.33 3.50 -15.58
CA ILE A 83 -0.13 3.34 -15.54
C ILE A 83 -0.50 1.85 -15.50
N ALA A 84 0.09 1.04 -16.38
CA ALA A 84 -0.15 -0.41 -16.44
C ALA A 84 0.24 -1.08 -15.12
N PHE A 85 1.43 -0.76 -14.60
CA PHE A 85 1.94 -1.29 -13.35
C PHE A 85 1.04 -0.95 -12.17
N ARG A 86 0.61 0.31 -12.07
CA ARG A 86 -0.31 0.76 -11.02
C ARG A 86 -1.65 0.04 -11.12
N GLY A 87 -2.22 -0.09 -12.31
CA GLY A 87 -3.49 -0.78 -12.53
C GLY A 87 -3.47 -2.23 -12.06
N MET A 88 -2.39 -2.96 -12.34
CA MET A 88 -2.28 -4.38 -12.01
C MET A 88 -2.03 -4.66 -10.53
N ILE A 89 -1.41 -3.73 -9.80
CA ILE A 89 -1.08 -3.92 -8.37
C ILE A 89 -2.17 -3.37 -7.45
N TYR A 90 -2.93 -2.38 -7.90
CA TYR A 90 -3.89 -1.66 -7.07
C TYR A 90 -4.84 -2.57 -6.29
N LYS A 91 -5.43 -3.58 -6.95
CA LYS A 91 -6.36 -4.50 -6.28
C LYS A 91 -5.67 -5.28 -5.14
N VAL A 92 -4.48 -5.80 -5.39
CA VAL A 92 -3.73 -6.57 -4.38
C VAL A 92 -3.22 -5.67 -3.24
N GLU A 93 -2.91 -4.41 -3.53
CA GLU A 93 -2.59 -3.40 -2.52
C GLU A 93 -3.80 -3.10 -1.62
N MET A 94 -5.00 -2.98 -2.21
CA MET A 94 -6.25 -2.80 -1.46
C MET A 94 -6.60 -4.01 -0.61
N ASP A 95 -6.47 -5.22 -1.13
CA ASP A 95 -6.74 -6.47 -0.39
C ASP A 95 -5.78 -6.60 0.83
N LEU A 96 -4.49 -6.29 0.64
CA LEU A 96 -3.50 -6.28 1.73
C LEU A 96 -3.87 -5.23 2.81
N LEU A 97 -4.32 -4.06 2.38
CA LEU A 97 -4.74 -2.99 3.28
C LEU A 97 -5.93 -3.37 4.13
N GLU A 98 -6.94 -3.99 3.51
CA GLU A 98 -8.11 -4.48 4.19
C GLU A 98 -7.73 -5.50 5.28
N LYS A 99 -6.81 -6.42 4.98
CA LYS A 99 -6.30 -7.37 5.98
C LYS A 99 -5.54 -6.73 7.12
N ILE A 100 -4.71 -5.72 6.85
CA ILE A 100 -4.04 -4.98 7.92
C ILE A 100 -5.09 -4.23 8.77
N ASN A 101 -6.10 -3.63 8.15
CA ASN A 101 -7.17 -2.91 8.83
C ASN A 101 -8.01 -3.84 9.70
N GLU A 102 -8.39 -5.02 9.19
CA GLU A 102 -9.09 -6.07 9.96
C GLU A 102 -8.30 -6.45 11.22
N VAL A 103 -6.97 -6.61 11.12
CA VAL A 103 -6.12 -6.93 12.27
C VAL A 103 -6.09 -5.78 13.28
N CYS A 104 -5.87 -4.55 12.80
CA CYS A 104 -5.79 -3.38 13.68
C CYS A 104 -7.11 -3.07 14.39
N SER A 105 -8.23 -3.11 13.67
CA SER A 105 -9.57 -2.90 14.25
C SER A 105 -9.98 -4.08 15.13
N GLY A 106 -9.70 -5.32 14.72
CA GLY A 106 -10.04 -6.51 15.49
C GLY A 106 -9.21 -6.71 16.76
N LEU A 107 -8.16 -5.92 17.00
CA LEU A 107 -7.38 -5.89 18.24
C LEU A 107 -7.55 -4.57 19.02
N ASP A 108 -8.36 -3.66 18.47
CA ASP A 108 -8.55 -2.30 18.96
C ASP A 108 -7.23 -1.57 19.24
N LEU A 109 -6.30 -1.61 18.27
CA LEU A 109 -4.97 -1.03 18.44
C LEU A 109 -4.98 0.50 18.55
N GLU A 110 -6.04 1.15 18.07
CA GLU A 110 -6.20 2.61 18.12
C GLU A 110 -6.43 3.12 19.55
N SER A 111 -7.13 2.35 20.40
CA SER A 111 -7.27 2.69 21.83
C SER A 111 -6.00 2.38 22.64
N LYS A 112 -5.15 1.47 22.15
CA LYS A 112 -3.91 1.01 22.81
C LYS A 112 -2.65 1.73 22.35
N ILE A 113 -2.77 2.92 21.74
CA ILE A 113 -1.62 3.69 21.23
C ILE A 113 -0.54 3.93 22.30
N ASN A 114 -0.92 4.09 23.57
CA ASN A 114 0.02 4.32 24.65
C ASN A 114 0.85 3.06 24.99
N ASP A 115 0.32 1.87 24.72
CA ASP A 115 1.00 0.59 24.97
C ASP A 115 1.98 0.21 23.84
N LEU A 116 1.84 0.85 22.68
CA LEU A 116 2.56 0.51 21.45
C LEU A 116 3.99 1.09 21.37
N ASN A 117 4.49 1.77 22.41
CA ASN A 117 5.83 2.38 22.46
C ASN A 117 6.23 3.09 21.14
N ILE A 118 5.26 3.81 20.55
CA ILE A 118 5.43 4.44 19.24
C ILE A 118 6.42 5.61 19.36
N PRO A 119 7.43 5.73 18.48
CA PRO A 119 8.33 6.88 18.46
C PRO A 119 7.54 8.19 18.35
N GLU A 120 7.98 9.23 19.08
CA GLU A 120 7.30 10.52 19.17
C GLU A 120 6.95 11.15 17.81
N LYS A 121 7.84 10.99 16.83
CA LYS A 121 7.67 11.44 15.45
C LYS A 121 6.47 10.77 14.75
N ASP A 122 6.27 9.48 15.01
CA ASP A 122 5.19 8.70 14.40
C ASP A 122 3.89 8.86 15.20
N LYS A 123 3.97 9.09 16.51
CA LYS A 123 2.83 9.44 17.37
C LYS A 123 2.19 10.76 16.94
N LYS A 124 2.99 11.81 16.71
CA LYS A 124 2.50 13.10 16.19
C LYS A 124 1.74 12.94 14.86
N LYS A 125 2.30 12.19 13.92
CA LYS A 125 1.63 11.90 12.64
C LYS A 125 0.32 11.14 12.82
N LEU A 126 0.27 10.20 13.75
CA LEU A 126 -0.95 9.45 14.08
C LEU A 126 -2.03 10.38 14.64
N GLU A 127 -1.66 11.23 15.60
CA GLU A 127 -2.57 12.22 16.20
C GLU A 127 -3.09 13.23 15.16
N ASP A 128 -2.24 13.71 14.25
CA ASP A 128 -2.64 14.61 13.17
C ASP A 128 -3.66 13.96 12.22
N ILE A 129 -3.52 12.65 11.96
CA ILE A 129 -4.45 11.89 11.11
C ILE A 129 -5.77 11.63 11.83
N ILE A 130 -5.72 11.35 13.15
CA ILE A 130 -6.93 11.10 13.96
C ILE A 130 -7.72 12.38 14.19
N LYS A 131 -7.06 13.52 14.44
CA LYS A 131 -7.71 14.82 14.69
C LYS A 131 -8.32 15.47 13.44
N ASN A 132 -7.82 15.16 12.25
CA ASN A 132 -8.31 15.70 10.97
C ASN A 132 -9.35 14.79 10.28
N LYS A 133 -9.99 13.89 11.02
CA LYS A 133 -11.01 12.97 10.52
C LYS A 133 -12.41 13.59 10.60
#